data_AF-A0A2L2N5B9-F1
#
_entry.id   AF-A0A2L2N5B9-F1
#
_cell.length_a   1.000
_cell.length_b   1.000
_cell.length_c   1.000
_cell.angle_alpha   90.00
_cell.angle_beta   90.00
_cell.angle_gamma   90.00
#
_symmetry.space_group_name_H-M   'P 1'
#
loop_
_entity.id
_entity.type
_entity.pdbx_description
1 polymer ?
#
loop_
_entity_poly.entity_id
_entity_poly.type
_entity_poly.pdbx_seq_one_letter_code
_entity_poly.pdbx_strand_id
1 'polypeptide(L)'
;MIQIPIVRQILLDPGTGLLPYLSQQLQTQSFSHFKSQFGFYVDESCTQVTSKDDSLETQTILLLTLKLSILVDSQTPSDEAAVHALEFQELLDAQIIRWSQDNENLLQPISSIKSTFSQLSDIPFHGGYLPGFEIKSQFTIVYSPVTTELSQSEKAQYSLHNPGERTPISGQYEVINSNGKSTGLEVTSTAGNPFPPTSESDQSYRLVDPTKHKKSNR
;
A
#
# COMPACT_ATOMS: atom_id res chain seq x y z
N MET A 1 6.72 21.07 -5.08
CA MET A 1 6.03 19.80 -4.79
C MET A 1 6.24 19.53 -3.31
N ILE A 2 5.16 19.52 -2.52
CA ILE A 2 5.22 19.36 -1.08
C ILE A 2 5.61 17.90 -0.82
N GLN A 3 6.79 17.66 -0.23
CA GLN A 3 7.18 16.33 0.23
C GLN A 3 6.11 15.85 1.20
N ILE A 4 5.29 14.91 0.75
CA ILE A 4 4.40 14.16 1.62
C ILE A 4 5.33 13.45 2.62
N PRO A 5 5.16 13.64 3.95
CA PRO A 5 5.98 12.92 4.93
C PRO A 5 5.89 11.42 4.63
N ILE A 6 7.03 10.71 4.59
CA ILE A 6 7.15 9.27 4.21
C ILE A 6 6.08 8.39 4.88
N VAL A 7 5.66 8.76 6.09
CA VAL A 7 4.56 8.19 6.87
C VAL A 7 3.23 8.11 6.09
N ARG A 8 2.85 9.17 5.38
CA ARG A 8 1.63 9.20 4.55
C ARG A 8 1.76 8.32 3.31
N GLN A 9 2.97 8.04 2.84
CA GLN A 9 3.19 7.18 1.68
C GLN A 9 2.86 5.73 2.02
N ILE A 10 3.31 5.20 3.15
CA ILE A 10 3.00 3.82 3.59
C ILE A 10 1.50 3.60 3.81
N LEU A 11 0.74 4.65 4.13
CA LEU A 11 -0.71 4.55 4.33
C LEU A 11 -1.52 4.75 3.04
N LEU A 12 -1.13 5.71 2.21
CA LEU A 12 -1.94 6.20 1.08
C LEU A 12 -1.43 5.75 -0.29
N ASP A 13 -0.31 5.05 -0.39
CA ASP A 13 0.23 4.61 -1.68
C ASP A 13 -0.80 3.74 -2.42
N PRO A 14 -1.21 4.09 -3.65
CA PRO A 14 -2.32 3.41 -4.34
C PRO A 14 -2.12 1.92 -4.60
N GLY A 15 -0.89 1.40 -4.56
CA GLY A 15 -0.58 -0.01 -4.80
C GLY A 15 -0.14 -0.78 -3.56
N THR A 16 0.58 -0.13 -2.63
CA THR A 16 1.18 -0.80 -1.45
C THR A 16 0.64 -0.27 -0.13
N GLY A 17 -0.17 0.79 -0.15
CA GLY A 17 -0.65 1.46 1.04
C GLY A 17 -1.70 0.66 1.80
N LEU A 18 -1.70 0.78 3.13
CA LEU A 18 -2.66 0.08 3.99
C LEU A 18 -4.11 0.50 3.70
N LEU A 19 -4.38 1.79 3.51
CA LEU A 19 -5.77 2.27 3.35
C LEU A 19 -6.38 1.82 2.01
N PRO A 20 -5.70 1.94 0.85
CA PRO A 20 -6.17 1.35 -0.40
C PRO A 20 -6.35 -0.16 -0.32
N TYR A 21 -5.42 -0.87 0.32
CA TYR A 21 -5.52 -2.32 0.52
C TYR A 21 -6.78 -2.68 1.31
N LEU A 22 -7.01 -2.05 2.47
CA LEU A 22 -8.20 -2.32 3.29
C LEU A 22 -9.47 -1.95 2.53
N SER A 23 -9.48 -0.82 1.82
CA SER A 23 -10.61 -0.44 0.97
C SER A 23 -10.95 -1.54 -0.04
N GLN A 24 -9.95 -2.13 -0.70
CA GLN A 24 -10.13 -3.24 -1.62
C GLN A 24 -10.60 -4.52 -0.90
N GLN A 25 -10.02 -4.88 0.24
CA GLN A 25 -10.43 -6.07 1.00
C GLN A 25 -11.88 -5.98 1.45
N LEU A 26 -12.33 -4.80 1.89
CA LEU A 26 -13.72 -4.56 2.25
C LEU A 26 -14.68 -4.71 1.06
N GLN A 27 -14.19 -4.70 -0.19
CA GLN A 27 -15.02 -5.00 -1.36
C GLN A 27 -15.13 -6.50 -1.69
N THR A 28 -14.35 -7.38 -1.05
CA THR A 28 -14.31 -8.81 -1.36
C THR A 28 -15.52 -9.59 -0.83
N GLN A 29 -15.71 -10.84 -1.32
CA GLN A 29 -16.77 -11.74 -0.86
C GLN A 29 -16.68 -12.06 0.65
N SER A 30 -15.47 -12.09 1.21
CA SER A 30 -15.27 -12.31 2.65
C SER A 30 -15.98 -11.25 3.49
N PHE A 31 -16.07 -10.02 2.99
CA PHE A 31 -16.74 -8.91 3.66
C PHE A 31 -18.15 -8.61 3.11
N SER A 32 -18.58 -9.28 2.02
CA SER A 32 -19.86 -8.98 1.38
C SER A 32 -21.07 -9.37 2.24
N HIS A 33 -20.92 -10.37 3.12
CA HIS A 33 -22.00 -10.74 4.03
C HIS A 33 -22.29 -9.63 5.05
N PHE A 34 -21.26 -8.94 5.54
CA PHE A 34 -21.43 -7.77 6.40
C PHE A 34 -22.03 -6.57 5.68
N LYS A 35 -21.75 -6.37 4.39
CA LYS A 35 -22.35 -5.26 3.62
C LYS A 35 -23.87 -5.31 3.51
N SER A 36 -24.48 -6.49 3.66
CA SER A 36 -25.93 -6.61 3.72
C SER A 36 -26.53 -6.03 5.01
N GLN A 37 -25.70 -5.87 6.05
CA GLN A 37 -26.09 -5.43 7.38
C GLN A 37 -25.43 -4.10 7.78
N PHE A 38 -24.38 -3.66 7.06
CA PHE A 38 -23.53 -2.54 7.47
C PHE A 38 -22.99 -1.66 6.33
N GLY A 39 -22.89 -0.35 6.62
CA GLY A 39 -22.10 0.62 5.87
C GLY A 39 -20.75 0.92 6.56
N PHE A 40 -19.67 1.04 5.78
CA PHE A 40 -18.30 1.18 6.31
C PHE A 40 -17.56 2.38 5.74
N TYR A 41 -16.91 3.14 6.63
CA TYR A 41 -15.96 4.18 6.27
C TYR A 41 -14.71 4.04 7.15
N VAL A 42 -13.57 3.76 6.52
CA VAL A 42 -12.27 3.72 7.19
C VAL A 42 -11.69 5.11 7.16
N ASP A 43 -11.41 5.68 8.33
CA ASP A 43 -10.69 6.94 8.45
C ASP A 43 -9.44 6.77 9.33
N GLU A 44 -8.37 7.45 8.94
CA GLU A 44 -7.14 7.50 9.72
C GLU A 44 -7.34 8.52 10.85
N SER A 45 -7.43 8.04 12.10
CA SER A 45 -7.75 8.93 13.22
C SER A 45 -6.53 9.58 13.87
N CYS A 46 -5.38 8.89 13.90
CA CYS A 46 -4.17 9.37 14.55
C CYS A 46 -2.93 8.60 14.09
N THR A 47 -1.85 9.34 13.83
CA THR A 47 -0.52 8.80 13.55
C THR A 47 0.52 9.51 14.40
N GLN A 48 1.25 8.75 15.22
CA GLN A 48 2.37 9.25 16.02
C GLN A 48 3.68 8.66 15.49
N VAL A 49 4.67 9.53 15.28
CA VAL A 49 5.95 9.19 14.66
C VAL A 49 7.06 9.31 15.70
N THR A 50 7.83 8.24 15.89
CA THR A 50 9.03 8.24 16.73
C THR A 50 10.22 7.73 15.90
N SER A 51 11.26 8.54 15.77
CA SER A 51 12.53 8.15 15.13
C SER A 51 13.52 7.69 16.20
N LYS A 52 14.16 6.53 16.00
CA LYS A 52 15.24 6.06 16.88
C LYS A 52 16.56 6.12 16.11
N ASP A 53 17.42 7.07 16.48
CA ASP A 53 18.69 7.39 15.82
C ASP A 53 19.84 6.66 16.53
N ASP A 54 19.79 5.33 16.58
CA ASP A 54 20.92 4.51 17.01
C ASP A 54 21.67 4.05 15.74
N SER A 55 22.97 4.30 15.73
CA SER A 55 23.91 4.13 14.62
C SER A 55 23.64 2.99 13.61
N LEU A 56 23.77 3.33 12.33
CA LEU A 56 23.83 2.51 11.10
C LEU A 56 22.51 2.01 10.47
N GLU A 57 21.38 2.04 11.17
CA GLU A 57 20.07 1.72 10.57
C GLU A 57 19.03 2.76 11.00
N THR A 58 18.72 3.73 10.13
CA THR A 58 17.62 4.65 10.40
C THR A 58 16.32 3.84 10.41
N GLN A 59 15.73 3.62 11.59
CA GLN A 59 14.42 3.02 11.72
C GLN A 59 13.41 4.06 12.18
N THR A 60 12.24 4.07 11.55
CA THR A 60 11.10 4.87 12.00
C THR A 60 10.02 3.95 12.52
N ILE A 61 9.51 4.30 13.70
CA ILE A 61 8.44 3.57 14.38
C ILE A 61 7.19 4.45 14.33
N LEU A 62 6.09 3.90 13.79
CA LEU A 62 4.79 4.55 13.71
C LEU A 62 3.82 3.84 14.61
N LEU A 63 3.20 4.58 15.53
CA LEU A 63 2.01 4.13 16.23
C LEU A 63 0.79 4.67 15.49
N LEU A 64 0.01 3.75 14.93
CA LEU A 64 -1.17 4.05 14.13
C LEU A 64 -2.43 3.70 14.90
N THR A 65 -3.47 4.52 14.75
CA THR A 65 -4.82 4.20 15.22
C THR A 65 -5.81 4.38 14.08
N LEU A 66 -6.26 3.27 13.53
CA LEU A 66 -7.34 3.24 12.54
C LEU A 66 -8.68 3.31 13.27
N LYS A 67 -9.57 4.18 12.80
CA LYS A 67 -10.94 4.25 13.28
C LYS A 67 -11.87 3.86 12.14
N LEU A 68 -12.68 2.83 12.38
CA LEU A 68 -13.72 2.40 11.47
C LEU A 68 -15.07 2.60 12.13
N SER A 69 -15.98 3.21 11.38
CA SER A 69 -17.39 3.32 11.75
C SER A 69 -18.22 2.29 10.98
N ILE A 70 -19.00 1.52 11.73
CA ILE A 70 -19.90 0.48 11.25
C ILE A 70 -21.33 0.94 11.52
N LEU A 71 -22.16 1.08 10.49
CA LEU A 71 -23.56 1.49 10.63
C LEU A 71 -24.47 0.27 10.62
N VAL A 72 -25.27 0.05 11.65
CA VAL A 72 -26.15 -1.12 11.80
C VAL A 72 -27.49 -0.86 11.10
N ASP A 73 -27.98 -1.83 10.33
CA ASP A 73 -29.37 -1.77 9.84
C ASP A 73 -30.36 -1.76 11.03
N SER A 74 -31.30 -0.83 10.97
CA SER A 74 -32.45 -0.70 11.89
C SER A 74 -33.20 -2.01 12.20
N GLN A 75 -33.15 -3.01 11.32
CA GLN A 75 -33.86 -4.28 11.48
C GLN A 75 -33.05 -5.35 12.24
N THR A 76 -31.75 -5.14 12.47
CA THR A 76 -30.88 -6.13 13.11
C THR A 76 -30.95 -6.00 14.63
N PRO A 77 -31.26 -7.08 15.39
CA PRO A 77 -31.20 -7.07 16.84
C PRO A 77 -29.81 -6.68 17.36
N SER A 78 -29.74 -5.90 18.44
CA SER A 78 -28.48 -5.37 18.99
C SER A 78 -27.45 -6.47 19.34
N ASP A 79 -27.91 -7.61 19.86
CA ASP A 79 -27.02 -8.72 20.25
C ASP A 79 -26.39 -9.40 19.03
N GLU A 80 -27.16 -9.59 17.96
CA GLU A 80 -26.70 -10.15 16.70
C GLU A 80 -25.75 -9.18 15.98
N ALA A 81 -26.09 -7.89 15.98
CA ALA A 81 -25.24 -6.84 15.43
C ALA A 81 -23.87 -6.75 16.13
N ALA A 82 -23.84 -6.93 17.46
CA ALA A 82 -22.59 -6.93 18.22
C ALA A 82 -21.70 -8.14 17.89
N VAL A 83 -22.30 -9.33 17.73
CA VAL A 83 -21.57 -10.54 17.31
C VAL A 83 -20.95 -10.36 15.92
N HIS A 84 -21.73 -9.87 14.96
CA HIS A 84 -21.22 -9.62 13.61
C HIS A 84 -20.14 -8.53 13.58
N ALA A 85 -20.28 -7.49 14.39
CA ALA A 85 -19.25 -6.46 14.48
C ALA A 85 -17.94 -6.97 15.11
N LEU A 86 -18.01 -7.92 16.04
CA LEU A 86 -16.83 -8.59 16.60
C LEU A 86 -16.14 -9.47 15.55
N GLU A 87 -16.91 -10.30 14.83
CA GLU A 87 -16.39 -11.12 13.73
C GLU A 87 -15.73 -10.25 12.64
N PHE A 88 -16.35 -9.12 12.32
CA PHE A 88 -15.79 -8.13 11.42
C PHE A 88 -14.44 -7.60 11.94
N GLN A 89 -14.34 -7.27 13.24
CA GLN A 89 -13.11 -6.76 13.84
C GLN A 89 -11.96 -7.78 13.73
N GLU A 90 -12.23 -9.07 14.00
CA GLU A 90 -11.24 -10.13 13.87
C GLU A 90 -10.74 -10.27 12.43
N LEU A 91 -11.65 -10.22 11.45
CA LEU A 91 -11.31 -10.28 10.04
C LEU A 91 -10.53 -9.04 9.58
N LEU A 92 -10.89 -7.85 10.06
CA LEU A 92 -10.16 -6.61 9.79
C LEU A 92 -8.72 -6.71 10.29
N ASP A 93 -8.53 -7.14 11.53
CA ASP A 93 -7.21 -7.30 12.14
C ASP A 93 -6.36 -8.33 11.38
N ALA A 94 -6.97 -9.43 10.94
CA ALA A 94 -6.30 -10.42 10.09
C ALA A 94 -5.84 -9.82 8.75
N GLN A 95 -6.64 -8.96 8.12
CA GLN A 95 -6.23 -8.26 6.89
C GLN A 95 -5.08 -7.27 7.14
N ILE A 96 -5.09 -6.54 8.25
CA ILE A 96 -4.00 -5.62 8.61
C ILE A 96 -2.68 -6.40 8.80
N ILE A 97 -2.73 -7.53 9.50
CA ILE A 97 -1.56 -8.40 9.68
C ILE A 97 -1.08 -8.93 8.33
N ARG A 98 -1.99 -9.44 7.49
CA ARG A 98 -1.65 -9.97 6.17
C ARG A 98 -0.98 -8.93 5.28
N TRP A 99 -1.54 -7.72 5.20
CA TRP A 99 -0.92 -6.60 4.49
C TRP A 99 0.51 -6.36 4.98
N SER A 100 0.73 -6.40 6.30
CA SER A 100 2.07 -6.16 6.85
C SER A 100 3.08 -7.26 6.54
N GLN A 101 2.62 -8.50 6.33
CA GLN A 101 3.46 -9.63 5.92
C GLN A 101 3.86 -9.52 4.44
N ASP A 102 2.94 -9.03 3.62
CA ASP A 102 3.14 -8.89 2.17
C ASP A 102 3.84 -7.56 1.79
N ASN A 103 4.03 -6.62 2.72
CA ASN A 103 4.60 -5.30 2.45
C ASN A 103 6.12 -5.26 2.68
N GLU A 104 6.87 -5.22 1.57
CA GLU A 104 8.34 -5.20 1.54
C GLU A 104 8.96 -3.93 2.13
N ASN A 105 8.20 -2.83 2.29
CA ASN A 105 8.73 -1.59 2.86
C ASN A 105 8.80 -1.63 4.40
N LEU A 106 8.19 -2.65 5.02
CA LEU A 106 8.22 -2.82 6.46
C LEU A 106 9.45 -3.62 6.87
N LEU A 107 10.13 -3.17 7.92
CA LEU A 107 11.27 -3.91 8.48
C LEU A 107 10.83 -5.17 9.22
N GLN A 108 9.60 -5.19 9.70
CA GLN A 108 8.98 -6.35 10.33
C GLN A 108 7.45 -6.32 10.16
N PRO A 109 6.79 -7.49 10.05
CA PRO A 109 5.34 -7.58 10.09
C PRO A 109 4.77 -7.09 11.42
N ILE A 110 3.50 -6.68 11.41
CA ILE A 110 2.75 -6.33 12.61
C ILE A 110 2.53 -7.61 13.42
N SER A 111 3.05 -7.61 14.66
CA SER A 111 2.97 -8.76 15.57
C SER A 111 1.78 -8.71 16.51
N SER A 112 1.18 -7.53 16.71
CA SER A 112 0.02 -7.35 17.58
C SER A 112 -0.80 -6.14 17.16
N ILE A 113 -2.12 -6.27 17.32
CA ILE A 113 -3.08 -5.19 17.15
C ILE A 113 -3.89 -5.09 18.44
N LYS A 114 -3.94 -3.89 19.01
CA LYS A 114 -4.81 -3.57 20.13
C LYS A 114 -6.10 -2.99 19.59
N SER A 115 -7.11 -3.82 19.47
CA SER A 115 -8.43 -3.43 18.99
C SER A 115 -9.37 -3.12 20.15
N THR A 116 -10.12 -2.02 20.06
CA THR A 116 -11.21 -1.72 20.97
C THR A 116 -12.50 -1.54 20.19
N PHE A 117 -13.57 -2.08 20.76
CA PHE A 117 -14.92 -2.05 20.21
C PHE A 117 -15.83 -1.21 21.10
N SER A 118 -16.57 -0.27 20.51
CA SER A 118 -17.55 0.52 21.26
C SER A 118 -18.83 -0.25 21.51
N GLN A 119 -19.62 0.21 22.48
CA GLN A 119 -21.03 -0.18 22.54
C GLN A 119 -21.81 0.41 21.35
N LEU A 120 -23.02 -0.12 21.11
CA LEU A 120 -23.93 0.43 20.12
C LEU A 120 -24.22 1.89 20.46
N SER A 121 -24.00 2.78 19.49
CA SER A 121 -24.12 4.23 19.68
C SER A 121 -24.53 4.93 18.39
N ASP A 122 -24.90 6.19 18.52
CA ASP A 122 -25.26 7.04 17.39
C ASP A 122 -23.99 7.53 16.67
N ILE A 123 -23.74 6.96 15.50
CA ILE A 123 -22.62 7.28 14.63
C ILE A 123 -23.03 8.37 13.63
N PRO A 124 -22.27 9.47 13.48
CA PRO A 124 -22.58 10.53 12.54
C PRO A 124 -22.51 10.03 11.10
N PHE A 125 -23.58 10.25 10.33
CA PHE A 125 -23.69 9.83 8.93
C PHE A 125 -24.58 10.78 8.12
N HIS A 126 -24.05 11.31 7.00
CA HIS A 126 -24.74 12.19 6.04
C HIS A 126 -25.66 13.27 6.66
N GLY A 127 -25.20 13.96 7.71
CA GLY A 127 -25.95 15.05 8.34
C GLY A 127 -26.97 14.62 9.39
N GLY A 128 -27.02 13.32 9.72
CA GLY A 128 -27.74 12.77 10.85
C GLY A 128 -26.89 11.80 11.66
N TYR A 129 -27.54 10.99 12.50
CA TYR A 129 -26.90 9.93 13.26
C TYR A 129 -27.65 8.62 13.01
N LEU A 130 -26.89 7.54 12.90
CA LEU A 130 -27.42 6.19 12.74
C LEU A 130 -26.83 5.26 13.80
N PRO A 131 -27.58 4.26 14.26
CA PRO A 131 -27.05 3.28 15.21
C PRO A 131 -25.87 2.54 14.58
N GLY A 132 -24.81 2.37 15.35
CA GLY A 132 -23.58 1.80 14.85
C GLY A 132 -22.52 1.56 15.91
N PHE A 133 -21.39 1.05 15.46
CA PHE A 133 -20.23 0.75 16.28
C PHE A 133 -19.00 1.49 15.76
N GLU A 134 -18.08 1.78 16.67
CA GLU A 134 -16.76 2.31 16.39
C GLU A 134 -15.72 1.24 16.76
N ILE A 135 -14.93 0.83 15.77
CA ILE A 135 -13.75 -0.01 15.97
C ILE A 135 -12.52 0.89 15.92
N LYS A 136 -11.63 0.72 16.91
CA LYS A 136 -10.29 1.31 16.89
C LYS A 136 -9.26 0.21 16.89
N SER A 137 -8.49 0.09 15.81
CA SER A 137 -7.35 -0.82 15.73
C SER A 137 -6.07 -0.01 15.89
N GLN A 138 -5.35 -0.22 17.00
CA GLN A 138 -4.08 0.42 17.30
C GLN A 138 -2.92 -0.56 17.12
N PHE A 139 -1.92 -0.19 16.34
CA PHE A 139 -0.76 -1.06 16.06
C PHE A 139 0.47 -0.25 15.69
N THR A 140 1.62 -0.93 15.77
CA THR A 140 2.92 -0.32 15.50
C THR A 140 3.50 -0.86 14.20
N ILE A 141 3.95 0.05 13.34
CA ILE A 141 4.71 -0.27 12.13
C ILE A 141 6.15 0.19 12.32
N VAL A 142 7.11 -0.64 11.88
CA VAL A 142 8.52 -0.27 11.84
C VAL A 142 8.99 -0.34 10.39
N TYR A 143 9.56 0.77 9.91
CA TYR A 143 9.98 0.89 8.51
C TYR A 143 11.30 1.66 8.42
N SER A 144 12.05 1.45 7.34
CA SER A 144 13.25 2.23 7.04
C SER A 144 12.89 3.42 6.13
N PRO A 145 13.19 4.67 6.52
CA PRO A 145 13.02 5.83 5.65
C PRO A 145 14.06 5.87 4.51
N VAL A 146 15.12 5.05 4.62
CA VAL A 146 16.00 4.70 3.49
C VAL A 146 15.28 3.53 2.80
N THR A 147 14.49 3.74 1.73
CA THR A 147 14.98 4.24 0.46
C THR A 147 13.83 4.82 -0.38
N THR A 148 13.79 6.14 -0.59
CA THR A 148 13.34 6.71 -1.88
C THR A 148 14.14 7.98 -2.21
N GLU A 149 15.46 7.88 -2.10
CA GLU A 149 16.32 8.36 -3.19
C GLU A 149 16.87 7.15 -3.94
N LEU A 150 15.99 6.22 -4.35
CA LEU A 150 16.36 5.39 -5.49
C LEU A 150 16.36 6.35 -6.67
N SER A 151 17.57 6.77 -7.03
CA SER A 151 17.87 7.43 -8.28
C SER A 151 17.05 6.75 -9.38
N GLN A 152 16.44 7.52 -10.29
CA GLN A 152 15.56 6.96 -11.32
C GLN A 152 16.18 5.71 -12.00
N SER A 153 17.52 5.67 -12.09
CA SER A 153 18.34 4.54 -12.53
C SER A 153 18.04 3.19 -11.85
N GLU A 154 17.80 3.15 -10.54
CA GLU A 154 17.62 1.90 -9.81
C GLU A 154 16.18 1.37 -9.90
N LYS A 155 15.16 2.24 -9.96
CA LYS A 155 13.77 1.81 -10.24
C LYS A 155 13.60 1.28 -11.67
N ALA A 156 14.34 1.86 -12.63
CA ALA A 156 14.35 1.37 -14.00
C ALA A 156 15.07 0.02 -14.17
N GLN A 157 15.96 -0.35 -13.23
CA GLN A 157 16.70 -1.62 -13.25
C GLN A 157 15.81 -2.83 -12.90
N TYR A 158 14.71 -2.63 -12.17
CA TYR A 158 13.79 -3.70 -11.75
C TYR A 158 12.40 -3.65 -12.41
N SER A 159 12.12 -2.61 -13.22
CA SER A 159 10.86 -2.49 -13.95
C SER A 159 10.97 -3.14 -15.34
N LEU A 160 10.06 -4.06 -15.66
CA LEU A 160 9.92 -4.61 -17.00
C LEU A 160 9.12 -3.64 -17.86
N HIS A 161 9.67 -3.22 -19.00
CA HIS A 161 9.03 -2.30 -19.93
C HIS A 161 8.53 -3.02 -21.18
N ASN A 162 7.38 -2.57 -21.69
CA ASN A 162 6.79 -3.18 -22.88
C ASN A 162 7.29 -2.52 -24.18
N PRO A 163 7.28 -3.26 -25.30
CA PRO A 163 7.50 -2.68 -26.61
C PRO A 163 6.56 -1.50 -26.87
N GLY A 164 7.08 -0.39 -27.40
CA GLY A 164 6.30 0.84 -27.63
C GLY A 164 6.05 1.72 -26.40
N GLU A 165 6.36 1.25 -25.18
CA GLU A 165 6.35 2.10 -23.98
C GLU A 165 7.46 3.15 -24.06
N ARG A 166 7.23 4.33 -23.46
CA ARG A 166 8.26 5.38 -23.42
C ARG A 166 9.39 4.97 -22.48
N THR A 167 10.60 4.98 -23.00
CA THR A 167 11.81 4.70 -22.23
C THR A 167 11.98 5.70 -21.09
N PRO A 168 12.06 5.27 -19.83
CA PRO A 168 12.16 6.19 -18.71
C PRO A 168 13.54 6.84 -18.62
N ILE A 169 14.61 6.14 -19.00
CA ILE A 169 16.01 6.58 -18.86
C ILE A 169 16.83 6.13 -20.06
N SER A 170 17.75 6.97 -20.51
CA SER A 170 18.68 6.60 -21.58
C SER A 170 19.64 5.52 -21.08
N GLY A 171 19.80 4.43 -21.83
CA GLY A 171 20.65 3.33 -21.42
C GLY A 171 20.55 2.11 -22.33
N GLN A 172 21.30 1.08 -21.99
CA GLN A 172 21.18 -0.25 -22.56
C GLN A 172 20.17 -1.06 -21.77
N TYR A 173 19.27 -1.71 -22.49
CA TYR A 173 18.21 -2.55 -21.96
C TYR A 173 18.37 -3.96 -22.54
N GLU A 174 18.28 -4.99 -21.72
CA GLU A 174 18.20 -6.36 -22.20
C GLU A 174 16.75 -6.75 -22.49
N VAL A 175 16.56 -7.63 -23.47
CA VAL A 175 15.27 -8.24 -23.78
C VAL A 175 15.09 -9.46 -22.91
N ILE A 176 14.01 -9.47 -22.14
CA ILE A 176 13.57 -10.53 -21.25
C ILE A 176 12.42 -11.27 -21.92
N ASN A 177 12.44 -12.61 -21.87
CA ASN A 177 11.32 -13.42 -22.35
C ASN A 177 10.19 -13.52 -21.32
N SER A 178 9.06 -14.12 -21.73
CA SER A 178 7.89 -14.37 -20.88
C SER A 178 8.18 -15.19 -19.60
N ASN A 179 9.31 -15.91 -19.56
CA ASN A 179 9.77 -16.67 -18.39
C ASN A 179 10.70 -15.86 -17.47
N GLY A 180 10.87 -14.56 -17.69
CA GLY A 180 11.72 -13.68 -16.87
C GLY A 180 13.22 -13.88 -17.07
N LYS A 181 13.63 -14.65 -18.09
CA LYS A 181 15.04 -14.89 -18.42
C LYS A 181 15.51 -13.93 -19.51
N SER A 182 16.76 -13.48 -19.39
CA SER A 182 17.42 -12.71 -20.44
C SER A 182 17.56 -13.55 -21.70
N THR A 183 17.19 -12.96 -22.83
CA THR A 183 17.35 -13.56 -24.16
C THR A 183 18.78 -13.39 -24.70
N GLY A 184 19.61 -12.60 -24.02
CA GLY A 184 20.95 -12.22 -24.48
C GLY A 184 20.95 -11.14 -25.57
N LEU A 185 19.78 -10.63 -25.94
CA LEU A 185 19.64 -9.49 -26.84
C LEU A 185 19.57 -8.19 -26.03
N GLU A 186 20.35 -7.19 -26.45
CA GLU A 186 20.39 -5.87 -25.84
C GLU A 186 19.99 -4.79 -26.85
N VAL A 187 19.24 -3.80 -26.38
CA VAL A 187 18.84 -2.62 -27.14
C VAL A 187 19.25 -1.36 -26.41
N THR A 188 19.75 -0.37 -27.15
CA THR A 188 19.98 0.96 -26.59
C THR A 188 18.74 1.80 -26.83
N SER A 189 18.19 2.39 -25.77
CA SER A 189 17.09 3.34 -25.90
C SER A 189 17.40 4.66 -25.21
N THR A 190 16.82 5.74 -25.72
CA THR A 190 16.99 7.10 -25.19
C THR A 190 15.72 7.49 -24.43
N ALA A 191 15.87 8.15 -23.29
CA ALA A 191 14.76 8.61 -22.47
C ALA A 191 13.73 9.40 -23.30
N GLY A 192 12.45 9.04 -23.17
CA GLY A 192 11.32 9.65 -23.87
C GLY A 192 10.97 9.04 -25.23
N ASN A 193 11.85 8.25 -25.85
CA ASN A 193 11.54 7.52 -27.08
C ASN A 193 10.80 6.20 -26.78
N PRO A 194 9.95 5.71 -27.70
CA PRO A 194 9.33 4.40 -27.54
C PRO A 194 10.38 3.29 -27.67
N PHE A 195 10.25 2.23 -26.85
CA PHE A 195 11.06 1.02 -27.04
C PHE A 195 10.79 0.38 -28.41
N PRO A 196 11.83 -0.20 -29.04
CA PRO A 196 11.65 -0.88 -30.33
C PRO A 196 10.68 -2.07 -30.19
N PRO A 197 10.09 -2.53 -31.31
CA PRO A 197 9.31 -3.76 -31.31
C PRO A 197 10.20 -4.97 -30.99
N THR A 198 9.69 -5.90 -30.20
CA THR A 198 10.32 -7.20 -29.92
C THR A 198 10.00 -8.21 -31.02
N SER A 199 10.84 -9.24 -31.14
CA SER A 199 10.64 -10.32 -32.12
C SER A 199 9.46 -11.22 -31.78
N GLU A 200 9.11 -11.34 -30.48
CA GLU A 200 7.97 -12.13 -29.99
C GLU A 200 7.02 -11.28 -29.15
N SER A 201 5.75 -11.71 -29.07
CA SER A 201 4.63 -10.97 -28.46
C SER A 201 4.72 -10.79 -26.94
N ASP A 202 5.54 -11.58 -26.26
CA ASP A 202 5.59 -11.64 -24.78
C ASP A 202 7.00 -11.35 -24.25
N GLN A 203 7.73 -10.46 -24.93
CA GLN A 203 9.05 -10.01 -24.55
C GLN A 203 8.99 -8.60 -23.94
N SER A 204 9.87 -8.34 -22.98
CA SER A 204 9.94 -7.06 -22.25
C SER A 204 11.39 -6.58 -22.16
N TYR A 205 11.59 -5.34 -21.75
CA TYR A 205 12.90 -4.70 -21.62
C TYR A 205 13.24 -4.44 -20.15
N ARG A 206 14.48 -4.72 -19.75
CA ARG A 206 15.02 -4.39 -18.41
C ARG A 206 16.29 -3.57 -18.55
N LEU A 207 16.42 -2.48 -17.79
CA LEU A 207 17.62 -1.64 -17.86
C LEU A 207 18.83 -2.38 -17.28
N VAL A 208 19.91 -2.46 -18.05
CA VAL A 208 21.18 -3.07 -17.65
C VAL A 208 22.23 -2.00 -17.36
N ASP A 209 22.38 -1.03 -18.28
CA ASP A 209 23.38 0.03 -18.14
C ASP A 209 22.78 1.42 -18.42
N PRO A 210 22.49 2.22 -17.38
CA PRO A 210 22.07 3.61 -17.57
C PRO A 210 23.19 4.48 -18.12
N THR A 211 22.89 5.25 -19.16
CA THR A 211 23.78 6.29 -19.67
C THR A 211 23.90 7.42 -18.64
N LYS A 212 25.10 7.60 -18.08
CA LYS A 212 25.37 8.65 -17.08
C LYS A 212 25.51 10.02 -17.74
N HIS A 213 24.51 10.87 -17.55
CA HIS A 213 24.61 12.29 -17.92
C HIS A 213 25.25 13.08 -16.77
N LYS A 214 26.40 13.72 -17.04
CA LYS A 214 27.06 14.62 -16.09
C LYS A 214 26.15 15.85 -15.89
N LYS A 215 25.40 15.90 -14.78
CA LYS A 215 24.65 17.10 -14.39
C LYS A 215 25.67 18.22 -14.19
N SER A 216 25.78 19.12 -15.17
CA SER A 216 26.48 20.38 -15.00
C SER A 216 25.63 21.22 -14.05
N ASN A 217 25.98 21.26 -12.76
CA ASN A 217 25.48 22.31 -11.88
C ASN A 217 25.92 23.65 -12.46
N ARG A 218 24.98 24.36 -13.10
CA ARG A 218 25.17 25.71 -13.59
C ARG A 218 23.96 26.54 -13.23
#